data_AF-A0A451AI99-F1
#
_entry.id   AF-A0A451AI99-F1
#
_cell.length_a   1.000
_cell.length_b   1.000
_cell.length_c   1.000
_cell.angle_alpha   90.00
_cell.angle_beta   90.00
_cell.angle_gamma   90.00
#
_symmetry.space_group_name_H-M   'P 1'
#
loop_
_entity.id
_entity.type
_entity.pdbx_description
1 polymer ?
#
loop_
_entity_poly.entity_id
_entity_poly.type
_entity_poly.pdbx_seq_one_letter_code
_entity_poly.pdbx_strand_id
1 'polypeptide(L)'
;MTVTTLNQALKRMGFNGKGTIGFSPHGFRATASTILNEMGYRPDVIERQLAHEEQNQVRASYNRAEYLEERQTMMQEWADLIDEITKGGNRENNPIEKAA
;
A
#
# COMPACT_ATOMS: atom_id res chain seq x y z
N MET A 1 0.86 15.31 -12.81
CA MET A 1 2.01 15.62 -11.92
C MET A 1 3.19 14.79 -12.38
N THR A 2 4.36 15.40 -12.61
CA THR A 2 5.55 14.61 -12.98
C THR A 2 6.07 13.85 -11.76
N VAL A 3 6.61 12.65 -11.95
CA VAL A 3 7.20 11.80 -10.88
C VAL A 3 8.26 12.57 -10.07
N THR A 4 8.87 13.58 -10.68
CA THR A 4 9.80 14.52 -10.04
C THR A 4 9.15 15.37 -8.94
N THR A 5 7.88 15.76 -9.04
CA THR A 5 7.22 16.62 -8.04
C THR A 5 7.09 15.93 -6.67
N LEU A 6 6.60 14.69 -6.63
CA LEU A 6 6.44 13.93 -5.38
C LEU A 6 7.79 13.54 -4.77
N ASN A 7 8.75 13.14 -5.61
CA ASN A 7 10.11 12.84 -5.15
C ASN A 7 10.78 14.06 -4.52
N GLN A 8 10.60 15.26 -5.11
CA GLN A 8 11.15 16.48 -4.54
C GLN A 8 10.44 16.88 -3.24
N ALA A 9 9.12 16.65 -3.13
CA ALA A 9 8.40 16.86 -1.88
C ALA A 9 8.94 15.96 -0.76
N LEU A 10 9.08 14.65 -1.01
CA LEU A 10 9.67 13.71 -0.05
C LEU A 10 11.12 14.06 0.32
N LYS A 11 11.91 14.55 -0.64
CA LYS A 11 13.26 15.03 -0.38
C LYS A 11 13.27 16.24 0.55
N ARG A 12 12.37 17.21 0.34
CA ARG A 12 12.23 18.39 1.20
C ARG A 12 11.76 18.05 2.62
N MET A 13 10.95 17.01 2.76
CA MET A 13 10.50 16.50 4.07
C MET A 13 11.56 15.63 4.77
N GLY A 14 12.71 15.36 4.14
CA GLY A 14 13.79 14.56 4.74
C GLY A 14 13.58 13.04 4.64
N PHE A 15 12.58 12.57 3.90
CA PHE A 15 12.35 11.14 3.69
C PHE A 15 13.13 10.55 2.52
N ASN A 16 13.62 11.38 1.59
CA ASN A 16 14.36 10.95 0.42
C ASN A 16 15.66 11.75 0.22
N GLY A 17 16.65 11.17 -0.46
CA GLY A 17 17.97 11.76 -0.69
C GLY A 17 19.10 11.15 0.16
N LYS A 18 20.32 11.64 -0.05
CA LYS A 18 21.54 11.10 0.59
C LYS A 18 21.48 11.31 2.11
N GLY A 19 21.68 10.23 2.87
CA GLY A 19 21.66 10.25 4.35
C GLY A 19 20.26 10.21 4.97
N THR A 20 19.21 9.97 4.18
CA THR A 20 17.84 9.75 4.65
C THR A 20 17.46 8.27 4.53
N ILE A 21 16.24 7.91 4.92
CA ILE A 21 15.70 6.55 4.74
C ILE A 21 15.47 6.15 3.27
N GLY A 22 15.66 7.06 2.30
CA GLY A 22 15.55 6.76 0.87
C GLY A 22 14.12 6.44 0.39
N PHE A 23 13.11 6.91 1.12
CA PHE A 23 11.72 6.61 0.85
C PHE A 23 11.20 7.39 -0.36
N SER A 24 10.49 6.71 -1.26
CA SER A 24 10.02 7.26 -2.54
C SER A 24 8.51 7.04 -2.71
N PRO A 25 7.87 7.62 -3.74
CA PRO A 25 6.46 7.35 -4.02
C PRO A 25 6.16 5.87 -4.29
N HIS A 26 7.15 5.12 -4.79
CA HIS A 26 7.03 3.67 -4.95
C HIS A 26 7.06 2.94 -3.59
N GLY A 27 7.80 3.49 -2.62
CA GLY A 27 7.82 3.00 -1.24
C GLY A 27 6.42 2.92 -0.62
N PHE A 28 5.54 3.89 -0.87
CA PHE A 28 4.15 3.82 -0.40
C PHE A 28 3.39 2.59 -0.93
N ARG A 29 3.57 2.25 -2.21
CA ARG A 29 2.93 1.06 -2.81
C ARG A 29 3.48 -0.23 -2.22
N ALA A 30 4.81 -0.31 -2.06
CA ALA A 30 5.45 -1.47 -1.45
C ALA A 30 4.96 -1.67 -0.01
N THR A 31 4.96 -0.61 0.81
CA THR A 31 4.47 -0.66 2.19
C THR A 31 3.00 -1.09 2.26
N ALA A 32 2.12 -0.51 1.45
CA ALA A 32 0.71 -0.90 1.42
C ALA A 32 0.54 -2.36 0.98
N SER A 33 1.25 -2.80 -0.06
CA SER A 33 1.21 -4.19 -0.54
C SER A 33 1.61 -5.18 0.57
N THR A 34 2.72 -4.94 1.26
CA THR A 34 3.19 -5.82 2.34
C THR A 34 2.15 -5.92 3.45
N ILE A 35 1.68 -4.78 3.99
CA ILE A 35 0.74 -4.77 5.10
C ILE A 35 -0.58 -5.45 4.71
N LEU A 36 -1.12 -5.17 3.52
CA LEU A 36 -2.37 -5.78 3.08
C LEU A 36 -2.25 -7.30 2.88
N ASN A 37 -1.08 -7.79 2.44
CA ASN A 37 -0.82 -9.22 2.39
C ASN A 37 -0.74 -9.83 3.80
N GLU A 38 -0.11 -9.14 4.76
CA GLU A 38 -0.04 -9.58 6.15
C GLU A 38 -1.40 -9.58 6.85
N MET A 39 -2.29 -8.66 6.47
CA MET A 39 -3.70 -8.65 6.89
C MET A 39 -4.53 -9.79 6.26
N GLY A 40 -3.94 -10.56 5.33
CA GLY A 40 -4.59 -11.74 4.73
C GLY A 40 -5.48 -11.44 3.53
N TYR A 41 -5.40 -10.24 2.95
CA TYR A 41 -6.16 -9.94 1.73
C TYR A 41 -5.65 -10.77 0.55
N ARG A 42 -6.59 -11.10 -0.34
CA ARG A 42 -6.27 -11.84 -1.56
C ARG A 42 -5.33 -11.03 -2.46
N PRO A 43 -4.24 -11.62 -2.99
CA PRO A 43 -3.31 -10.93 -3.87
C PRO A 43 -3.99 -10.24 -5.05
N ASP A 44 -4.97 -10.89 -5.70
CA ASP A 44 -5.68 -10.30 -6.84
C ASP A 44 -6.40 -8.98 -6.51
N VAL A 45 -6.92 -8.85 -5.29
CA VAL A 45 -7.61 -7.65 -4.79
C VAL A 45 -6.59 -6.53 -4.56
N ILE A 46 -5.45 -6.86 -3.96
CA ILE A 46 -4.33 -5.94 -3.70
C ILE A 46 -3.75 -5.43 -5.02
N GLU A 47 -3.41 -6.33 -5.94
CA GLU A 47 -2.84 -5.99 -7.25
C GLU A 47 -3.79 -5.11 -8.07
N ARG A 48 -5.10 -5.38 -8.01
CA ARG A 48 -6.12 -4.54 -8.64
C ARG A 48 -6.16 -3.14 -8.04
N GLN A 49 -6.03 -3.02 -6.72
CA GLN A 49 -5.99 -1.73 -6.03
C GLN A 49 -4.70 -0.93 -6.34
N LEU A 50 -3.58 -1.62 -6.51
CA LEU A 50 -2.28 -1.01 -6.88
C LEU A 50 -2.21 -0.64 -8.37
N ALA A 51 -3.23 -1.00 -9.15
CA ALA A 51 -3.29 -0.85 -10.60
C ALA A 51 -2.11 -1.52 -11.31
N HIS A 52 -1.69 -2.69 -10.81
CA HIS A 52 -0.68 -3.50 -11.46
C HIS A 52 -1.28 -4.26 -12.64
N GLU A 53 -0.48 -4.42 -13.69
CA GLU A 53 -0.84 -5.21 -14.86
C GLU A 53 -0.54 -6.69 -14.58
N GLU A 54 -1.51 -7.57 -14.89
CA GLU A 54 -1.32 -9.01 -14.79
C GLU A 54 -0.28 -9.47 -15.81
N GLN A 55 0.83 -10.04 -15.33
CA GLN A 55 1.94 -10.47 -16.17
C GLN A 55 1.60 -11.73 -16.97
N ASN A 56 0.70 -12.58 -16.45
CA ASN A 56 0.25 -13.77 -17.14
C ASN A 56 -0.87 -13.44 -18.14
N GLN A 57 -0.51 -13.32 -19.42
CA GLN A 57 -1.44 -12.95 -20.50
C GLN A 57 -2.65 -13.90 -20.65
N VAL A 58 -2.48 -15.19 -20.35
CA VAL A 58 -3.61 -16.14 -20.37
C VAL A 58 -4.58 -15.78 -19.27
N ARG A 59 -4.10 -15.60 -18.04
CA ARG A 59 -4.93 -15.22 -16.89
C ARG A 59 -5.59 -13.86 -17.11
N ALA A 60 -4.86 -12.88 -17.64
CA ALA A 60 -5.37 -11.54 -17.96
C ALA A 60 -6.55 -11.57 -18.96
N SER A 61 -6.53 -12.51 -19.92
CA SER A 61 -7.60 -12.63 -20.91
C SER A 61 -8.95 -13.09 -20.33
N TYR A 62 -8.90 -13.87 -19.24
CA TYR A 62 -10.08 -14.44 -18.58
C TYR A 62 -10.50 -13.67 -17.33
N ASN A 63 -9.55 -13.20 -16.52
CA ASN A 63 -9.85 -12.55 -15.25
C ASN A 63 -10.17 -11.06 -15.45
N ARG A 64 -11.46 -10.76 -15.65
CA ARG A 64 -11.99 -9.40 -15.75
C ARG A 64 -12.66 -8.93 -14.46
N ALA A 65 -12.47 -9.65 -13.36
CA ALA A 65 -13.10 -9.30 -12.11
C ALA A 65 -12.47 -8.02 -11.52
N GLU A 66 -13.32 -7.10 -11.09
CA GLU A 66 -12.88 -5.84 -10.46
C GLU A 66 -12.75 -5.94 -8.94
N TYR A 67 -13.35 -6.97 -8.33
CA TYR A 67 -13.40 -7.22 -6.89
C TYR A 67 -13.80 -5.98 -6.07
N LEU A 68 -14.74 -5.16 -6.58
CA LEU A 68 -15.05 -3.85 -6.01
C LEU A 68 -15.49 -3.91 -4.55
N GLU A 69 -16.34 -4.87 -4.19
CA GLU A 69 -16.81 -5.03 -2.80
C GLU A 69 -15.64 -5.36 -1.86
N GLU A 70 -14.81 -6.35 -2.20
CA GLU A 70 -13.62 -6.71 -1.43
C GLU A 70 -12.63 -5.53 -1.34
N ARG A 71 -12.44 -4.78 -2.43
CA ARG A 71 -11.57 -3.59 -2.44
C ARG A 71 -12.10 -2.47 -1.56
N GLN A 72 -13.41 -2.27 -1.49
CA GLN A 72 -14.00 -1.27 -0.61
C GLN A 72 -13.75 -1.61 0.85
N THR A 73 -14.02 -2.86 1.26
CA THR A 73 -13.73 -3.35 2.61
C THR A 73 -12.24 -3.20 2.93
N MET A 74 -11.36 -3.65 2.02
CA MET A 74 -9.92 -3.54 2.17
C MET A 74 -9.45 -2.10 2.39
N MET A 75 -9.96 -1.16 1.59
CA MET A 75 -9.58 0.24 1.70
C MET A 75 -10.15 0.92 2.95
N GLN A 76 -11.29 0.46 3.46
CA GLN A 76 -11.83 0.94 4.73
C GLN A 76 -10.95 0.48 5.90
N GLU A 77 -10.61 -0.81 5.98
CA GLU A 77 -9.73 -1.31 7.03
C GLU A 77 -8.33 -0.68 6.96
N TRP A 78 -7.83 -0.42 5.75
CA TRP A 78 -6.60 0.34 5.56
C TRP A 78 -6.70 1.77 6.12
N ALA A 79 -7.83 2.44 5.92
CA ALA A 79 -8.07 3.78 6.47
C ALA A 79 -8.13 3.74 8.01
N ASP A 80 -8.86 2.78 8.56
CA ASP A 80 -9.00 2.57 10.00
C ASP A 80 -7.62 2.32 10.65
N LEU A 81 -6.76 1.53 10.01
CA LEU A 81 -5.38 1.31 10.45
C LEU A 81 -4.57 2.61 10.53
N ILE A 82 -4.64 3.45 9.49
CA ILE A 82 -3.92 4.73 9.45
C ILE A 82 -4.43 5.67 10.55
N ASP A 83 -5.74 5.72 10.74
CA ASP A 83 -6.38 6.54 11.77
C ASP A 83 -5.92 6.13 13.17
N GLU A 84 -5.84 4.83 13.45
CA GLU A 84 -5.35 4.31 14.72
C GLU A 84 -3.88 4.68 14.96
N ILE A 85 -3.01 4.51 13.95
CA ILE A 85 -1.60 4.91 14.04
C ILE A 85 -1.48 6.41 14.33
N THR A 86 -2.31 7.24 13.69
CA THR A 86 -2.26 8.71 13.79
C THR A 86 -2.74 9.22 15.14
N LYS A 87 -3.75 8.58 15.74
CA LYS A 87 -4.28 8.95 17.07
C LYS A 87 -3.35 8.58 18.23
N GLY A 88 -2.18 8.00 17.95
CA GLY A 88 -1.29 7.43 18.97
C GLY A 88 -1.82 6.12 19.53
N GLY A 89 -2.58 5.38 18.72
CA GLY A 89 -3.32 4.17 19.09
C GLY A 89 -2.44 3.11 19.76
N ASN A 90 -3.07 2.39 20.68
CA ASN A 90 -2.45 1.39 21.54
C ASN A 90 -1.69 0.35 20.70
N ARG A 91 -0.35 0.32 20.81
CA ARG A 91 0.57 -0.51 20.00
C ARG A 91 0.20 -2.00 19.97
N GLU A 92 -0.47 -2.48 21.01
CA GLU A 92 -0.86 -3.87 21.22
C GLU A 92 -1.75 -4.47 20.11
N ASN A 93 -2.46 -3.63 19.33
CA ASN A 93 -3.31 -4.08 18.23
C ASN A 93 -2.83 -3.67 16.83
N ASN A 94 -1.61 -3.13 16.71
CA ASN A 94 -1.06 -2.76 15.43
C ASN A 94 -0.62 -4.01 14.63
N PRO A 95 -1.23 -4.33 13.47
CA PRO A 95 -0.81 -5.45 12.65
C PRO A 95 0.67 -5.36 12.23
N ILE A 96 1.25 -4.15 12.17
CA ILE A 96 2.66 -3.93 11.87
C ILE A 96 3.59 -4.45 12.98
N GLU A 97 3.17 -4.41 14.25
CA GLU A 97 3.98 -4.94 15.37
C GLU A 97 3.76 -6.45 15.60
N LYS A 98 2.58 -6.99 15.24
CA LYS A 98 2.32 -8.45 15.33
C LYS A 98 3.11 -9.27 14.31
N ALA A 99 3.65 -8.63 13.26
CA ALA A 99 4.44 -9.25 12.21
C ALA A 99 5.97 -9.15 12.41
N ALA A 100 6.45 -8.44 13.45
CA ALA A 100 7.86 -8.26 13.79
C ALA A 100 8.31 -9.23 14.89
#